data_AF-D9PN05-F1
#
_entry.id   AF-D9PN05-F1
#
_cell.length_a   1.000
_cell.length_b   1.000
_cell.length_c   1.000
_cell.angle_alpha   90.00
_cell.angle_beta   90.00
_cell.angle_gamma   90.00
#
_symmetry.space_group_name_H-M   'P 1'
#
loop_
_entity.id
_entity.type
_entity.pdbx_description
1 polymer ?
#
loop_
_entity_poly.entity_id
_entity_poly.type
_entity_poly.pdbx_seq_one_letter_code
_entity_poly.pdbx_strand_id
1 'polypeptide(L)'
;MALRLRQHCNTGRLNAAFSFRWWRSKDCYNSDSSNDSHRMSLRLFNSLTRQMETFTPRDPQRVTMYVCGPTVYNYIHIGNARPPVVFGVLAQLLRARYPKVVYARNITDVDDKINAAACEQAVPISAITERFTAAYRD
;
A
#
# COMPACT_ATOMS: atom_id res chain seq x y z
N MET A 1 3.19 -32.64 -30.59
CA MET A 1 4.24 -33.48 -29.99
C MET A 1 3.88 -33.67 -28.53
N ALA A 2 3.34 -34.84 -28.22
CA ALA A 2 2.74 -35.18 -26.94
C ALA A 2 3.81 -35.63 -25.94
N LEU A 3 3.68 -35.23 -24.67
CA LEU A 3 4.18 -36.05 -23.57
C LEU A 3 3.09 -36.19 -22.49
N ARG A 4 2.54 -37.39 -22.48
CA ARG A 4 1.61 -37.98 -21.51
C ARG A 4 2.44 -38.47 -20.32
N LEU A 5 2.09 -38.12 -19.08
CA LEU A 5 2.44 -38.94 -17.92
C LEU A 5 1.24 -39.07 -16.98
N ARG A 6 0.65 -40.27 -17.09
CA ARG A 6 -0.10 -41.09 -16.14
C ARG A 6 -0.86 -40.39 -15.00
N GLN A 7 -2.18 -40.47 -15.15
CA GLN A 7 -3.14 -40.51 -14.06
C GLN A 7 -2.90 -41.75 -13.18
N HIS A 8 -2.84 -41.55 -11.87
CA HIS A 8 -3.24 -42.56 -10.90
C HIS A 8 -4.48 -42.02 -10.19
N CYS A 9 -5.61 -42.56 -10.61
CA CYS A 9 -6.87 -42.47 -9.90
C CYS A 9 -6.78 -43.45 -8.71
N ASN A 10 -6.87 -42.96 -7.48
CA ASN A 10 -7.28 -43.81 -6.37
C ASN A 10 -8.48 -43.15 -5.69
N THR A 11 -9.62 -43.80 -5.91
CA THR A 11 -10.92 -43.53 -5.34
C THR A 11 -10.90 -43.71 -3.82
N GLY A 12 -11.38 -42.72 -3.08
CA GLY A 12 -11.62 -42.93 -1.64
C GLY A 12 -12.10 -41.69 -0.89
N ARG A 13 -13.42 -41.64 -0.69
CA ARG A 13 -14.15 -40.88 0.34
C ARG A 13 -14.34 -39.37 0.15
N LEU A 14 -15.60 -39.08 -0.18
CA LEU A 14 -16.31 -37.83 0.09
C LEU A 14 -16.10 -37.40 1.56
N ASN A 15 -15.65 -36.17 1.74
CA ASN A 15 -16.13 -35.28 2.80
C ASN A 15 -16.02 -33.85 2.27
N ALA A 16 -17.18 -33.25 2.02
CA ALA A 16 -17.28 -31.82 1.77
C ALA A 16 -16.88 -31.08 3.05
N ALA A 17 -15.65 -30.58 3.08
CA ALA A 17 -15.23 -29.58 4.04
C ALA A 17 -14.94 -28.30 3.26
N PHE A 18 -15.86 -27.34 3.33
CA PHE A 18 -15.62 -25.96 2.95
C PHE A 18 -14.51 -25.42 3.86
N SER A 19 -13.27 -25.61 3.43
CA SER A 19 -12.08 -25.03 4.04
C SER A 19 -11.94 -23.62 3.48
N PHE A 20 -12.34 -22.62 4.27
CA PHE A 20 -11.86 -21.25 4.11
C PHE A 20 -10.34 -21.27 4.37
N ARG A 21 -9.58 -21.56 3.32
CA ARG A 21 -8.12 -21.55 3.37
C ARG A 21 -7.64 -20.12 3.34
N TRP A 22 -7.71 -19.48 4.50
CA TRP A 22 -6.91 -18.30 4.81
C TRP A 22 -5.47 -18.56 4.38
N TRP A 23 -4.91 -17.58 3.69
CA TRP A 23 -3.54 -17.55 3.18
C TRP A 23 -2.55 -17.58 4.37
N ARG A 24 -2.37 -18.76 4.98
CA ARG A 24 -1.23 -19.04 5.87
C ARG A 24 -0.06 -19.42 4.98
N SER A 25 0.67 -18.42 4.50
CA SER A 25 2.08 -18.60 4.17
C SER A 25 2.77 -19.13 5.44
N LYS A 26 3.30 -20.35 5.37
CA LYS A 26 4.02 -21.03 6.44
C LYS A 26 5.54 -20.77 6.39
N ASP A 27 5.99 -19.77 5.61
CA ASP A 27 7.41 -19.65 5.25
C ASP A 27 8.07 -18.33 5.72
N CYS A 28 7.68 -17.78 6.87
CA CYS A 28 8.25 -16.50 7.34
C CYS A 28 8.55 -16.45 8.85
N TYR A 29 8.97 -17.54 9.50
CA TYR A 29 9.71 -17.41 10.76
C TYR A 29 10.55 -18.66 11.02
N ASN A 30 11.75 -18.72 10.43
CA ASN A 30 12.78 -19.62 10.92
C ASN A 30 13.48 -18.93 12.08
N SER A 31 13.21 -19.40 13.30
CA SER A 31 13.88 -18.94 14.52
C SER A 31 15.17 -19.74 14.71
N ASP A 32 16.25 -19.30 14.08
CA ASP A 32 17.59 -19.71 14.51
C ASP A 32 18.12 -18.68 15.49
N SER A 33 18.24 -19.13 16.74
CA SER A 33 18.68 -18.37 17.90
C SER A 33 20.20 -18.37 18.00
N SER A 34 20.81 -17.25 17.63
CA SER A 34 22.12 -16.84 18.16
C SER A 34 22.11 -15.32 18.43
N ASN A 35 22.53 -14.99 19.63
CA ASN A 35 22.57 -13.69 20.30
C ASN A 35 22.98 -12.50 19.39
N ASP A 36 22.00 -11.78 18.84
CA ASP A 36 22.12 -10.40 18.38
C ASP A 36 20.82 -9.65 18.71
N SER A 37 20.95 -8.40 19.12
CA SER A 37 19.90 -7.43 19.37
C SER A 37 18.87 -7.37 18.22
N HIS A 38 17.85 -8.22 18.30
CA HIS A 38 17.02 -8.63 17.17
C HIS A 38 16.00 -7.56 16.76
N ARG A 39 16.47 -6.46 16.15
CA ARG A 39 15.58 -5.54 15.42
C ARG A 39 15.22 -6.19 14.10
N MET A 40 14.14 -7.00 14.08
CA MET A 40 13.60 -7.65 12.86
C MET A 40 13.65 -6.69 11.66
N SER A 41 14.33 -7.09 10.59
CA SER A 41 14.49 -6.28 9.39
C SER A 41 13.12 -5.97 8.77
N LEU A 42 12.91 -4.71 8.39
CA LEU A 42 11.65 -4.30 7.75
C LEU A 42 11.64 -4.86 6.33
N ARG A 43 10.61 -5.61 5.94
CA ARG A 43 10.42 -6.09 4.58
C ARG A 43 9.20 -5.44 3.94
N LEU A 44 9.34 -4.98 2.70
CA LEU A 44 8.28 -4.33 1.92
C LEU A 44 8.10 -5.05 0.59
N PHE A 45 6.87 -5.07 0.08
CA PHE A 45 6.61 -5.54 -1.27
C PHE A 45 7.06 -4.47 -2.28
N ASN A 46 7.98 -4.84 -3.17
CA ASN A 46 8.45 -3.96 -4.22
C ASN A 46 7.66 -4.24 -5.50
N SER A 47 6.81 -3.31 -5.92
CA SER A 47 5.99 -3.46 -7.13
C SER A 47 6.80 -3.56 -8.42
N LEU A 48 8.04 -3.05 -8.46
CA LEU A 48 8.93 -3.12 -9.63
C LEU A 48 9.39 -4.57 -9.88
N THR A 49 9.80 -5.27 -8.82
CA THR A 49 10.31 -6.65 -8.88
C THR A 49 9.22 -7.69 -8.59
N ARG A 50 8.10 -7.26 -8.01
CA ARG A 50 6.99 -8.08 -7.51
C ARG A 50 7.40 -9.07 -6.43
N GLN A 51 8.34 -8.69 -5.58
CA GLN A 51 8.88 -9.53 -4.51
C GLN A 51 8.89 -8.82 -3.16
N MET A 52 8.95 -9.61 -2.09
CA MET A 52 9.17 -9.11 -0.73
C MET A 52 10.66 -8.89 -0.48
N GLU A 53 11.08 -7.64 -0.37
CA GLU A 53 12.48 -7.24 -0.24
C GLU A 53 12.76 -6.61 1.13
N THR A 54 13.99 -6.75 1.62
CA THR A 54 14.44 -6.04 2.82
C THR A 54 14.55 -4.56 2.49
N PHE A 55 13.88 -3.72 3.27
CA PHE A 55 13.96 -2.27 3.14
C PHE A 55 15.29 -1.78 3.71
N THR A 56 16.16 -1.32 2.81
CA THR A 56 17.42 -0.64 3.13
C THR A 56 17.32 0.79 2.61
N PRO A 57 17.36 1.81 3.48
CA PRO A 57 17.27 3.19 3.02
C PRO A 57 18.52 3.57 2.23
N ARG A 58 18.35 4.45 1.24
CA ARG A 58 19.48 5.02 0.49
C ARG A 58 20.46 5.76 1.40
N ASP A 59 19.95 6.45 2.41
CA ASP A 59 20.71 7.13 3.46
C ASP A 59 20.16 6.68 4.84
N PRO A 60 20.96 5.96 5.66
CA PRO A 60 20.54 5.52 7.00
C PRO A 60 20.20 6.66 7.97
N GLN A 61 20.71 7.87 7.73
CA GLN A 61 20.42 9.05 8.55
C GLN A 61 19.14 9.77 8.10
N ARG A 62 18.66 9.53 6.87
CA ARG A 62 17.51 10.21 6.30
C ARG A 62 16.73 9.32 5.33
N VAL A 63 15.55 8.89 5.76
CA VAL A 63 14.58 8.22 4.89
C VAL A 63 13.66 9.23 4.22
N THR A 64 13.36 9.02 2.94
CA THR A 64 12.38 9.82 2.19
C THR A 64 11.24 8.93 1.70
N MET A 65 10.00 9.40 1.84
CA MET A 65 8.82 8.71 1.35
C MET A 65 7.87 9.70 0.67
N TYR A 66 7.40 9.34 -0.52
CA TYR A 66 6.40 10.09 -1.26
C TYR A 66 5.17 9.22 -1.47
N VAL A 67 3.99 9.81 -1.28
CA VAL A 67 2.70 9.16 -1.55
C VAL A 67 1.84 10.13 -2.36
N CYS A 68 1.30 9.65 -3.48
CA CYS A 68 0.38 10.44 -4.29
C CYS A 68 -0.87 10.80 -3.46
N GLY A 69 -1.24 12.08 -3.46
CA GLY A 69 -2.44 12.56 -2.81
C GLY A 69 -3.66 12.56 -3.73
N PRO A 70 -4.80 13.09 -3.24
CA PRO A 70 -6.05 13.07 -3.96
C PRO A 70 -6.12 14.15 -5.05
N THR A 71 -6.94 13.88 -6.07
CA THR A 71 -7.49 14.92 -6.95
C THR A 71 -8.72 15.54 -6.30
N VAL A 72 -8.71 16.85 -6.05
CA VAL A 72 -9.70 17.57 -5.22
C VAL A 72 -10.89 18.09 -6.05
N TYR A 73 -11.62 17.17 -6.68
CA TYR A 73 -12.83 17.49 -7.46
C TYR A 73 -14.15 17.10 -6.76
N ASN A 74 -14.08 16.29 -5.70
CA ASN A 74 -15.23 15.85 -4.90
C ASN A 74 -14.77 15.39 -3.49
N TYR A 75 -15.72 15.11 -2.59
CA TYR A 75 -15.47 14.52 -1.29
C TYR A 75 -14.75 13.17 -1.42
N ILE A 76 -13.82 12.92 -0.49
CA ILE A 76 -13.09 11.65 -0.45
C ILE A 76 -14.02 10.49 -0.08
N HIS A 77 -13.89 9.39 -0.81
CA HIS A 77 -14.48 8.11 -0.40
C HIS A 77 -13.43 7.26 0.34
N ILE A 78 -13.87 6.19 0.99
CA ILE A 78 -13.01 5.29 1.78
C ILE A 78 -11.81 4.74 1.00
N GLY A 79 -11.98 4.51 -0.31
CA GLY A 79 -10.88 4.13 -1.21
C GLY A 79 -9.74 5.16 -1.25
N ASN A 80 -10.05 6.46 -1.29
CA ASN A 80 -9.07 7.54 -1.31
C ASN A 80 -8.44 7.76 0.08
N ALA A 81 -9.16 7.42 1.14
CA ALA A 81 -8.67 7.48 2.51
C ALA A 81 -7.68 6.36 2.86
N ARG A 82 -7.71 5.23 2.14
CA ARG A 82 -6.84 4.07 2.45
C ARG A 82 -5.34 4.37 2.32
N PRO A 83 -4.82 4.93 1.20
CA PRO A 83 -3.40 5.24 1.08
C PRO A 83 -2.85 6.14 2.20
N PRO A 84 -3.44 7.31 2.53
CA PRO A 84 -2.88 8.18 3.55
C PRO A 84 -2.85 7.53 4.94
N VAL A 85 -3.81 6.63 5.25
CA VAL A 85 -3.82 5.86 6.50
C VAL A 85 -2.70 4.82 6.50
N VAL A 86 -2.65 3.93 5.50
CA VAL A 86 -1.67 2.83 5.45
C VAL A 86 -0.24 3.36 5.42
N PHE A 87 0.03 4.35 4.56
CA PHE A 87 1.36 4.94 4.49
C PHE A 87 1.65 5.89 5.66
N GLY A 88 0.63 6.42 6.32
CA GLY A 88 0.78 7.12 7.60
C GLY A 88 1.35 6.21 8.69
N VAL A 89 0.80 4.99 8.80
CA VAL A 89 1.32 3.96 9.71
C VAL A 89 2.75 3.56 9.34
N LEU A 90 3.04 3.39 8.05
CA LEU A 90 4.42 3.13 7.59
C LEU A 90 5.38 4.27 7.94
N ALA A 91 4.97 5.53 7.75
CA ALA A 91 5.77 6.70 8.15
C ALA A 91 6.08 6.68 9.65
N GLN A 92 5.10 6.35 10.48
CA GLN A 92 5.26 6.25 11.93
C GLN A 92 6.23 5.12 12.32
N LEU A 93 6.11 3.95 11.69
CA LEU A 93 7.05 2.85 11.87
C LEU A 93 8.49 3.23 11.48
N LEU A 94 8.66 3.95 10.36
CA LEU A 94 9.96 4.40 9.91
C LEU A 94 10.56 5.44 10.87
N ARG A 95 9.75 6.35 11.42
CA ARG A 95 10.19 7.33 12.44
C ARG A 95 10.64 6.68 13.74
N ALA A 96 10.05 5.54 14.11
CA ALA A 96 10.52 4.76 15.26
C ALA A 96 11.85 4.04 15.01
N ARG A 97 12.28 3.89 13.74
CA ARG A 97 13.44 3.08 13.33
C ARG A 97 14.63 3.88 12.83
N TYR A 98 14.41 5.11 12.36
CA TYR A 98 15.42 5.95 11.71
C TYR A 98 15.43 7.37 12.28
N PRO A 99 16.60 8.05 12.32
CA PRO A 99 16.72 9.38 12.91
C PRO A 99 15.83 10.43 12.26
N LYS A 100 15.65 10.36 10.94
CA LYS A 100 14.88 11.35 10.18
C LYS A 100 14.08 10.69 9.07
N VAL A 101 12.80 11.06 8.99
CA VAL A 101 11.90 10.67 7.90
C VAL A 101 11.28 11.91 7.29
N VAL A 102 11.52 12.13 6.00
CA VAL A 102 10.85 13.15 5.20
C VAL A 102 9.69 12.49 4.46
N TYR A 103 8.48 12.84 4.85
CA TYR A 103 7.25 12.32 4.26
C TYR A 103 6.53 13.44 3.51
N ALA A 104 6.35 13.27 2.19
CA ALA A 104 5.66 14.21 1.33
C ALA A 104 4.42 13.59 0.70
N ARG A 105 3.37 14.42 0.54
CA ARG A 105 2.15 14.14 -0.21
C ARG A 105 1.78 15.36 -1.01
N ASN A 106 1.42 15.18 -2.28
CA ASN A 106 0.87 16.27 -3.08
C ASN A 106 -0.65 16.41 -2.84
N ILE A 107 -1.22 17.47 -3.39
CA ILE A 107 -2.65 17.59 -3.68
C ILE A 107 -2.72 17.89 -5.17
N THR A 108 -3.59 17.20 -5.91
CA THR A 108 -3.78 17.46 -7.34
C THR A 108 -4.96 18.42 -7.49
N ASP A 109 -4.65 19.70 -7.70
CA ASP A 109 -5.56 20.82 -7.88
C ASP A 109 -5.75 21.23 -9.36
N VAL A 110 -5.06 20.55 -10.28
CA VAL A 110 -5.22 20.71 -11.73
C VAL A 110 -5.41 19.32 -12.36
N ASP A 111 -6.60 19.06 -12.90
CA ASP A 111 -7.00 17.78 -13.50
C ASP A 111 -8.28 17.98 -14.34
N ASP A 112 -8.48 17.16 -15.38
CA ASP A 112 -9.66 17.23 -16.25
C ASP A 112 -10.98 17.03 -15.48
N LYS A 113 -10.96 16.24 -14.40
CA LYS A 113 -12.14 16.05 -13.54
C LYS A 113 -12.53 17.32 -12.79
N ILE A 114 -11.55 18.14 -12.44
CA ILE A 114 -11.77 19.43 -11.78
C ILE A 114 -12.38 20.41 -12.79
N ASN A 115 -11.86 20.43 -14.02
CA ASN A 115 -12.42 21.23 -15.12
C ASN A 115 -13.89 20.86 -15.36
N ALA A 116 -14.21 19.57 -15.45
CA ALA A 116 -15.57 19.10 -15.64
C ALA A 116 -16.50 19.51 -14.48
N ALA A 117 -16.06 19.35 -13.23
CA ALA A 117 -16.85 19.72 -12.05
C ALA A 117 -17.11 21.24 -11.96
N ALA A 118 -16.11 22.06 -12.32
CA ALA A 118 -16.23 23.51 -12.38
C ALA A 118 -17.22 23.96 -13.45
N CYS A 119 -17.17 23.34 -14.64
CA CYS A 119 -18.12 23.59 -15.73
C CYS A 119 -19.55 23.20 -15.36
N GLU A 120 -19.75 22.03 -14.74
CA GLU A 120 -21.07 21.55 -14.31
C GLU A 120 -21.71 22.48 -13.28
N GLN A 121 -20.92 23.01 -12.36
CA GLN A 121 -21.39 23.90 -11.29
C GLN A 121 -21.38 25.39 -11.68
N ALA A 122 -20.87 25.73 -12.88
CA ALA A 122 -20.69 27.11 -13.35
C ALA A 122 -19.91 28.00 -12.36
N VAL A 123 -18.84 27.46 -11.76
CA VAL A 123 -17.95 28.15 -10.80
C VAL A 123 -16.50 28.12 -11.28
N PRO A 124 -15.63 29.04 -10.80
CA PRO A 124 -14.20 28.94 -11.08
C PRO A 124 -13.60 27.66 -10.47
N ILE A 125 -12.53 27.14 -11.10
CA ILE A 125 -11.80 25.95 -10.63
C ILE A 125 -11.35 26.09 -9.17
N SER A 126 -10.92 27.29 -8.75
CA SER A 126 -10.51 27.56 -7.38
C SER A 126 -11.60 27.28 -6.35
N ALA A 127 -12.87 27.55 -6.67
CA ALA A 127 -13.98 27.27 -5.76
C ALA A 127 -14.16 25.76 -5.52
N ILE A 128 -13.88 24.93 -6.53
CA ILE A 128 -13.89 23.46 -6.41
C ILE A 128 -12.70 22.99 -5.59
N THR A 129 -11.49 23.41 -5.97
CA THR A 129 -10.25 22.90 -5.37
C THR A 129 -10.09 23.34 -3.93
N GLU A 130 -10.43 24.59 -3.59
CA GLU A 130 -10.38 25.09 -2.22
C GLU A 130 -11.35 24.35 -1.31
N ARG A 131 -12.61 24.18 -1.76
CA ARG A 131 -13.65 23.47 -1.01
C ARG A 131 -13.23 22.04 -0.68
N PHE A 132 -12.79 21.28 -1.69
CA PHE A 132 -12.46 19.87 -1.49
C PHE A 132 -11.06 19.67 -0.88
N THR A 133 -10.16 20.64 -1.02
CA THR A 133 -8.90 20.65 -0.26
C THR A 133 -9.15 20.85 1.23
N ALA A 134 -10.02 21.80 1.60
CA ALA A 134 -10.42 22.01 2.99
C ALA A 134 -11.08 20.74 3.55
N ALA A 135 -12.06 20.19 2.85
CA ALA A 135 -12.74 18.96 3.26
C ALA A 135 -11.83 17.72 3.34
N TYR A 136 -10.68 17.71 2.66
CA TYR A 136 -9.69 16.63 2.79
C TYR A 136 -8.77 16.79 4.00
N ARG A 137 -8.60 18.02 4.49
CA ARG A 137 -7.71 18.35 5.61
C ARG A 137 -8.42 18.27 6.96
N ASP A 138 -9.74 18.47 6.98
CA ASP A 138 -10.62 18.30 8.14
C ASP A 138 -10.70 16.82 8.56
#